data_AF-A0A9W6RZ16-F1
#
_entry.id   AF-A0A9W6RZ16-F1
#
_cell.length_a   1.000
_cell.length_b   1.000
_cell.length_c   1.000
_cell.angle_alpha   90.00
_cell.angle_beta   90.00
_cell.angle_gamma   90.00
#
_symmetry.space_group_name_H-M   'P 1'
#
loop_
_entity.id
_entity.type
_entity.pdbx_description
1 polymer ?
#
loop_
_entity_poly.entity_id
_entity_poly.type
_entity_poly.pdbx_seq_one_letter_code
_entity_poly.pdbx_strand_id
1 'polypeptide(L)'
;MAGLAGAAVMTAAEKLEQRWTRRPDSYVPARTLERLARLPERQGPRATVDNLAMHLGQGALLGALRGVMAAAGLRGPWASAMFWAVRLTNDQVLENATGVGAPPWTWPRGELVVDLFHKGVYAFATGLIADTLAARRGLGPGQRHAALVPGRRAHVGPVGIPAGAAAGRGSR
;
A
#
# COMPACT_ATOMS: atom_id res chain seq x y z
N MET A 1 6.79 8.84 -2.06
CA MET A 1 8.12 8.20 -1.99
C MET A 1 8.10 6.82 -1.33
N ALA A 2 7.54 6.65 -0.13
CA ALA A 2 7.53 5.33 0.55
C ALA A 2 6.98 4.18 -0.31
N GLY A 3 5.87 4.39 -1.01
CA GLY A 3 5.31 3.37 -1.90
C GLY A 3 6.17 3.03 -3.11
N LEU A 4 6.81 4.02 -3.74
CA LEU A 4 7.73 3.76 -4.86
C LEU A 4 8.94 2.94 -4.40
N ALA A 5 9.49 3.26 -3.22
CA ALA A 5 10.57 2.49 -2.63
C ALA A 5 10.12 1.07 -2.26
N GLY A 6 8.93 0.91 -1.67
CA GLY A 6 8.35 -0.41 -1.40
C GLY A 6 8.08 -1.22 -2.68
N ALA A 7 7.66 -0.57 -3.77
CA ALA A 7 7.49 -1.20 -5.07
C ALA A 7 8.83 -1.70 -5.60
N ALA A 8 9.90 -0.89 -5.53
CA ALA A 8 11.24 -1.31 -5.92
C ALA A 8 11.75 -2.52 -5.11
N VAL A 9 11.51 -2.53 -3.79
CA VAL A 9 11.88 -3.67 -2.92
C VAL A 9 11.09 -4.93 -3.31
N MET A 10 9.77 -4.80 -3.54
CA MET A 10 8.93 -5.91 -4.00
C MET A 10 9.40 -6.44 -5.37
N THR A 11 9.68 -5.56 -6.34
CA THR A 11 10.19 -5.97 -7.65
C THR A 11 11.51 -6.70 -7.53
N ALA A 12 12.44 -6.25 -6.67
CA ALA A 12 13.69 -6.94 -6.44
C ALA A 12 13.46 -8.35 -5.84
N ALA A 13 12.55 -8.47 -4.87
CA ALA A 13 12.18 -9.76 -4.29
C ALA A 13 11.54 -10.69 -5.32
N GLU A 14 10.68 -10.16 -6.20
CA GLU A 14 10.05 -10.92 -7.28
C GLU A 14 11.09 -11.42 -8.29
N LYS A 15 12.02 -10.59 -8.70
CA LYS A 15 13.09 -11.01 -9.62
C LYS A 15 14.01 -12.08 -9.00
N LEU A 16 14.23 -12.03 -7.69
CA LEU A 16 14.98 -13.08 -6.99
C LEU A 16 14.18 -14.38 -6.93
N GLU A 17 12.91 -14.31 -6.56
CA GLU A 17 11.98 -15.46 -6.53
C GLU A 17 11.92 -16.12 -7.91
N GLN A 18 11.58 -15.37 -8.95
CA GLN A 18 11.48 -15.87 -10.33
C GLN A 18 12.78 -16.50 -10.82
N ARG A 19 13.95 -15.97 -10.43
CA ARG A 19 15.24 -16.56 -10.79
C ARG A 19 15.42 -17.95 -10.19
N TRP A 20 14.95 -18.16 -8.96
CA TRP A 20 15.04 -19.44 -8.26
C TRP A 20 13.97 -20.43 -8.68
N THR A 21 12.73 -19.97 -8.81
CA THR A 21 11.58 -20.83 -9.16
C THR A 21 11.43 -21.05 -10.66
N ARG A 22 12.15 -20.26 -11.48
CA ARG A 22 12.02 -20.21 -12.95
C ARG A 22 10.62 -19.79 -13.41
N ARG A 23 9.83 -19.16 -12.53
CA ARG A 23 8.50 -18.65 -12.85
C ARG A 23 8.62 -17.48 -13.85
N PRO A 24 7.78 -17.44 -14.91
CA PRO A 24 7.75 -16.30 -15.82
C PRO A 24 7.13 -15.06 -15.17
N ASP A 25 7.35 -13.89 -15.79
CA ASP A 25 6.70 -12.64 -15.41
C ASP A 25 5.17 -12.72 -15.51
N SER A 26 4.49 -12.07 -14.56
CA SER A 26 3.04 -11.85 -14.64
C SER A 26 2.75 -10.56 -15.40
N TYR A 27 1.82 -10.64 -16.36
CA TYR A 27 1.29 -9.51 -17.10
C TYR A 27 -0.16 -9.18 -16.73
N VAL A 28 -0.67 -9.75 -15.62
CA VAL A 28 -1.99 -9.38 -15.07
C VAL A 28 -2.07 -7.86 -14.80
N PRO A 29 -1.08 -7.21 -14.17
CA PRO A 29 -1.13 -5.76 -13.93
C PRO A 29 -1.19 -4.95 -15.24
N ALA A 30 -0.39 -5.32 -16.24
CA ALA A 30 -0.44 -4.69 -17.57
C ALA A 30 -1.85 -4.77 -18.18
N ARG A 31 -2.43 -5.97 -18.24
CA ARG A 31 -3.78 -6.18 -18.78
C ARG A 31 -4.84 -5.43 -17.99
N THR A 32 -4.74 -5.40 -16.66
CA THR A 32 -5.66 -4.62 -15.83
C THR A 32 -5.57 -3.13 -16.16
N LEU A 33 -4.36 -2.57 -16.30
CA LEU A 33 -4.18 -1.18 -16.72
C LEU A 33 -4.77 -0.93 -18.10
N GLU A 34 -4.50 -1.80 -19.07
CA GLU A 34 -5.04 -1.68 -20.43
C GLU A 34 -6.57 -1.70 -20.43
N ARG A 35 -7.21 -2.60 -19.66
CA ARG A 35 -8.68 -2.63 -19.53
C ARG A 35 -9.23 -1.38 -18.86
N LEU A 36 -8.61 -0.88 -17.79
CA LEU A 36 -9.02 0.35 -17.13
C LEU A 36 -8.91 1.57 -18.06
N ALA A 37 -7.84 1.63 -18.85
CA ALA A 37 -7.57 2.70 -19.79
C ALA A 37 -8.25 2.52 -21.16
N ARG A 38 -9.03 1.43 -21.34
CA ARG A 38 -9.67 1.05 -22.61
C ARG A 38 -8.68 0.99 -23.78
N LEU A 39 -7.48 0.50 -23.51
CA LEU A 39 -6.42 0.29 -24.49
C LEU A 39 -6.49 -1.15 -25.04
N PRO A 40 -6.01 -1.37 -26.28
CA PRO A 40 -5.83 -2.73 -26.79
C PRO A 40 -4.76 -3.46 -25.96
N GLU A 41 -4.92 -4.77 -25.82
CA GLU A 41 -3.93 -5.62 -25.15
C GLU A 41 -2.64 -5.65 -25.98
N ARG A 42 -1.52 -5.25 -25.34
CA ARG A 42 -0.21 -5.16 -25.99
C ARG A 42 0.64 -6.36 -25.63
N GLN A 43 1.69 -6.57 -26.41
CA GLN A 43 2.64 -7.67 -26.22
C GLN A 43 4.08 -7.17 -26.20
N GLY A 44 4.99 -8.04 -25.76
CA GLY A 44 6.43 -7.80 -25.76
C GLY A 44 6.82 -6.55 -24.94
N PRO A 45 7.69 -5.67 -25.49
CA PRO A 45 8.19 -4.51 -24.74
C PRO A 45 7.08 -3.56 -24.26
N ARG A 46 5.99 -3.41 -25.02
CA ARG A 46 4.88 -2.53 -24.64
C ARG A 46 4.12 -3.05 -23.43
N ALA A 47 3.85 -4.36 -23.39
CA ALA A 47 3.24 -5.00 -22.22
C ALA A 47 4.13 -4.84 -20.96
N THR A 48 5.45 -4.87 -21.13
CA THR A 48 6.40 -4.65 -20.01
C THR A 48 6.32 -3.22 -19.48
N VAL A 49 6.21 -2.23 -20.37
CA VAL A 49 6.01 -0.83 -19.98
C VAL A 49 4.69 -0.65 -19.24
N ASP A 50 3.60 -1.21 -19.76
CA ASP A 50 2.27 -1.11 -19.13
C ASP A 50 2.26 -1.85 -17.76
N ASN A 51 2.98 -2.97 -17.65
CA ASN A 51 3.16 -3.69 -16.38
C ASN A 51 3.87 -2.81 -15.33
N LEU A 52 4.99 -2.20 -15.73
CA LEU A 52 5.76 -1.30 -14.88
C LEU A 52 4.93 -0.08 -14.47
N ALA A 53 4.20 0.52 -15.42
CA ALA A 53 3.33 1.66 -15.17
C ALA A 53 2.26 1.33 -14.14
N MET A 54 1.61 0.17 -14.23
CA MET A 54 0.62 -0.27 -13.25
C MET A 54 1.26 -0.47 -11.86
N HIS A 55 2.40 -1.16 -11.78
CA HIS A 55 3.10 -1.38 -10.52
C HIS A 55 3.52 -0.06 -9.85
N LEU A 56 4.11 0.87 -10.60
CA LEU A 56 4.53 2.16 -10.07
C LEU A 56 3.34 3.05 -9.72
N GLY A 57 2.28 3.05 -10.54
CA GLY A 57 1.06 3.81 -10.29
C GLY A 57 0.35 3.36 -9.02
N GLN A 58 0.08 2.05 -8.89
CA GLN A 58 -0.53 1.47 -7.69
C GLN A 58 0.39 1.61 -6.47
N GLY A 59 1.70 1.42 -6.65
CA GLY A 59 2.70 1.62 -5.62
C GLY A 59 2.72 3.06 -5.09
N ALA A 60 2.70 4.06 -5.98
CA ALA A 60 2.64 5.46 -5.58
C ALA A 60 1.33 5.78 -4.85
N LEU A 61 0.19 5.38 -5.43
CA LEU A 61 -1.14 5.66 -4.90
C LEU A 61 -1.33 5.05 -3.50
N LEU A 62 -1.15 3.75 -3.36
CA LEU A 62 -1.30 3.07 -2.08
C LEU A 62 -0.19 3.46 -1.09
N GLY A 63 1.00 3.79 -1.59
CA GLY A 63 2.05 4.36 -0.75
C GLY A 63 1.69 5.70 -0.12
N ALA A 64 0.96 6.55 -0.85
CA ALA A 64 0.44 7.80 -0.30
C ALA A 64 -0.58 7.51 0.82
N LEU A 65 -1.50 6.57 0.61
CA LEU A 65 -2.42 6.09 1.64
C LEU A 65 -1.67 5.58 2.89
N ARG A 66 -0.64 4.75 2.71
CA ARG A 66 0.18 4.26 3.84
C ARG A 66 0.90 5.39 4.58
N GLY A 67 1.31 6.42 3.86
CA GLY A 67 1.85 7.66 4.43
C GLY A 67 0.83 8.40 5.29
N VAL A 68 -0.42 8.50 4.84
CA VAL A 68 -1.53 9.08 5.62
C VAL A 68 -1.78 8.25 6.88
N MET A 69 -1.82 6.92 6.78
CA MET A 69 -1.92 6.03 7.96
C MET A 69 -0.80 6.32 8.97
N ALA A 70 0.46 6.40 8.52
CA ALA A 70 1.61 6.69 9.38
C ALA A 70 1.50 8.07 10.05
N ALA A 71 1.07 9.09 9.30
CA ALA A 71 0.87 10.45 9.80
C ALA A 71 -0.26 10.52 10.85
N ALA A 72 -1.34 9.74 10.65
CA ALA A 72 -2.44 9.61 11.59
C ALA A 72 -2.05 8.85 12.88
N GLY A 73 -0.92 8.13 12.88
CA GLY A 73 -0.41 7.38 14.03
C GLY A 73 -0.60 5.87 13.93
N LEU A 74 -1.15 5.36 12.82
CA LEU A 74 -1.17 3.93 12.51
C LEU A 74 0.23 3.52 12.02
N ARG A 75 1.09 3.14 12.97
CA ARG A 75 2.49 2.76 12.74
C ARG A 75 2.77 1.36 13.31
N GLY A 76 3.84 0.74 12.84
CA GLY A 76 4.31 -0.57 13.30
C GLY A 76 3.79 -1.76 12.47
N PRO A 77 4.06 -2.99 12.93
CA PRO A 77 3.76 -4.20 12.18
C PRO A 77 2.25 -4.41 11.97
N TRP A 78 1.42 -4.05 12.95
CA TRP A 78 -0.03 -4.20 12.83
C TRP A 78 -0.63 -3.25 11.77
N ALA A 79 -0.19 -2.00 11.74
CA ALA A 79 -0.59 -1.06 10.70
C ALA A 79 -0.14 -1.52 9.31
N SER A 80 1.02 -2.19 9.22
CA SER A 80 1.53 -2.76 7.97
C SER A 80 0.74 -4.00 7.54
N ALA A 81 0.26 -4.82 8.48
CA ALA A 81 -0.66 -5.93 8.20
C ALA A 81 -2.04 -5.44 7.74
N MET A 82 -2.58 -4.39 8.35
CA MET A 82 -3.80 -3.72 7.86
C MET A 82 -3.62 -3.21 6.44
N PHE A 83 -2.48 -2.54 6.18
CA PHE A 83 -2.16 -2.04 4.85
C PHE A 83 -1.93 -3.15 3.83
N TRP A 84 -1.39 -4.29 4.25
CA TRP A 84 -1.27 -5.48 3.41
C TRP A 84 -2.64 -5.99 2.95
N ALA A 85 -3.62 -6.05 3.86
CA ALA A 85 -5.00 -6.38 3.50
C ALA A 85 -5.58 -5.37 2.50
N VAL A 86 -5.38 -4.06 2.71
CA VAL A 86 -5.80 -3.01 1.76
C VAL A 86 -5.12 -3.20 0.39
N ARG A 87 -3.82 -3.50 0.38
CA ARG A 87 -3.04 -3.72 -0.85
C ARG A 87 -3.59 -4.92 -1.63
N LEU A 88 -3.90 -6.01 -0.94
CA LEU A 88 -4.49 -7.22 -1.52
C LEU A 88 -5.87 -6.92 -2.09
N THR A 89 -6.77 -6.37 -1.29
CA THR A 89 -8.15 -6.12 -1.74
C THR A 89 -8.21 -5.13 -2.90
N ASN A 90 -7.35 -4.12 -2.93
CA ASN A 90 -7.25 -3.20 -4.06
C ASN A 90 -6.94 -3.92 -5.38
N ASP A 91 -5.92 -4.78 -5.41
CA ASP A 91 -5.60 -5.55 -6.63
C ASP A 91 -6.76 -6.45 -7.02
N GLN A 92 -7.29 -7.20 -6.06
CA GLN A 92 -8.35 -8.15 -6.35
C GLN A 92 -9.61 -7.46 -6.87
N VAL A 93 -9.94 -6.27 -6.36
CA VAL A 93 -11.05 -5.47 -6.90
C VAL A 93 -10.77 -5.08 -8.36
N LEU A 94 -9.60 -4.50 -8.66
CA LEU A 94 -9.30 -4.02 -10.02
C LEU A 94 -9.18 -5.17 -11.03
N GLU A 95 -8.47 -6.24 -10.67
CA GLU A 95 -8.27 -7.42 -11.51
C GLU A 95 -9.59 -8.12 -11.81
N ASN A 96 -10.46 -8.30 -10.81
CA ASN A 96 -11.76 -8.95 -11.02
C ASN A 96 -12.76 -8.03 -11.74
N ALA A 97 -12.80 -6.73 -11.41
CA ALA A 97 -13.71 -5.78 -12.06
C ALA A 97 -13.40 -5.59 -13.55
N THR A 98 -12.14 -5.79 -13.95
CA THR A 98 -11.72 -5.74 -15.36
C THR A 98 -11.87 -7.08 -16.10
N GLY A 99 -12.22 -8.15 -15.38
CA GLY A 99 -12.28 -9.51 -15.92
C GLY A 99 -10.92 -10.10 -16.29
N VAL A 100 -9.82 -9.51 -15.80
CA VAL A 100 -8.44 -9.98 -16.05
C VAL A 100 -8.04 -11.05 -15.02
N GLY A 101 -8.54 -10.90 -13.79
CA GLY A 101 -8.33 -11.85 -12.70
C GLY A 101 -9.55 -12.70 -12.42
N ALA A 102 -9.40 -13.54 -11.41
CA ALA A 102 -10.47 -14.33 -10.80
C ALA A 102 -10.39 -14.19 -9.27
N PRO A 103 -11.41 -14.59 -8.51
CA PRO A 103 -11.33 -14.52 -7.06
C PRO A 103 -10.18 -15.37 -6.49
N PRO A 104 -9.37 -14.90 -5.53
CA PRO A 104 -8.14 -15.58 -5.10
C PRO A 104 -8.30 -17.04 -4.64
N TRP A 105 -9.46 -17.40 -4.10
CA TRP A 105 -9.75 -18.76 -3.64
C TRP A 105 -9.98 -19.76 -4.77
N THR A 106 -10.02 -19.31 -6.03
CA THR A 106 -10.08 -20.19 -7.21
C THR A 106 -8.70 -20.45 -7.84
N TRP A 107 -7.66 -19.76 -7.36
CA TRP A 107 -6.32 -19.84 -7.94
C TRP A 107 -5.56 -21.09 -7.50
N PRO A 108 -4.54 -21.52 -8.27
CA PRO A 108 -3.55 -22.46 -7.78
C PRO A 108 -2.89 -21.94 -6.49
N ARG A 109 -2.73 -22.81 -5.48
CA ARG A 109 -2.18 -22.43 -4.17
C ARG A 109 -0.80 -21.76 -4.26
N GLY A 110 0.03 -22.20 -5.20
CA GLY A 110 1.36 -21.62 -5.43
C GLY A 110 1.28 -20.15 -5.85
N GLU A 111 0.37 -19.80 -6.75
CA GLU A 111 0.16 -18.42 -7.20
C GLU A 111 -0.37 -17.55 -6.06
N LEU A 112 -1.31 -18.06 -5.26
CA LEU A 112 -1.81 -17.36 -4.08
C LEU A 112 -0.70 -17.06 -3.08
N VAL A 113 0.19 -18.03 -2.80
CA VAL A 113 1.32 -17.84 -1.87
C VAL A 113 2.29 -16.79 -2.39
N VAL A 114 2.64 -16.84 -3.69
CA VAL A 114 3.51 -15.86 -4.34
C VAL A 114 2.90 -14.46 -4.27
N ASP A 115 1.60 -14.34 -4.51
CA ASP A 115 0.89 -13.07 -4.48
C ASP A 115 0.88 -12.43 -3.08
N LEU A 116 0.48 -13.23 -2.09
CA LEU A 116 0.47 -12.86 -0.68
C LEU A 116 1.86 -12.42 -0.21
N PHE A 117 2.91 -13.18 -0.58
CA PHE A 117 4.29 -12.89 -0.21
C PHE A 117 4.76 -11.55 -0.76
N HIS A 118 4.66 -11.31 -2.07
CA HIS A 118 5.18 -10.08 -2.69
C HIS A 118 4.40 -8.84 -2.23
N LYS A 119 3.08 -8.94 -2.08
CA LYS A 119 2.28 -7.85 -1.51
C LYS A 119 2.62 -7.62 -0.04
N GLY A 120 3.02 -8.67 0.69
CA GLY A 120 3.57 -8.58 2.04
C GLY A 120 4.87 -7.79 2.05
N VAL A 121 5.84 -8.18 1.22
CA VAL A 121 7.12 -7.47 1.05
C VAL A 121 6.87 -5.98 0.77
N TYR A 122 6.00 -5.67 -0.18
CA TYR A 122 5.61 -4.30 -0.49
C TYR A 122 5.03 -3.57 0.73
N ALA A 123 4.05 -4.18 1.42
CA ALA A 123 3.33 -3.54 2.51
C ALA A 123 4.22 -3.25 3.72
N PHE A 124 5.09 -4.19 4.09
CA PHE A 124 6.01 -4.04 5.22
C PHE A 124 7.18 -3.11 4.88
N ALA A 125 7.75 -3.17 3.68
CA ALA A 125 8.80 -2.23 3.26
C ALA A 125 8.26 -0.80 3.18
N THR A 126 7.10 -0.61 2.52
CA THR A 126 6.42 0.69 2.46
C THR A 126 6.08 1.19 3.86
N GLY A 127 5.59 0.30 4.73
CA GLY A 127 5.22 0.62 6.10
C GLY A 127 6.40 1.10 6.94
N LEU A 128 7.53 0.37 6.91
CA LEU A 128 8.76 0.75 7.59
C LEU A 128 9.24 2.15 7.15
N ILE A 129 9.26 2.40 5.85
CA ILE A 129 9.71 3.69 5.29
C ILE A 129 8.73 4.81 5.67
N ALA A 130 7.43 4.59 5.52
CA ALA A 130 6.40 5.57 5.86
C ALA A 130 6.43 5.92 7.35
N ASP A 131 6.58 4.92 8.22
CA ASP A 131 6.64 5.11 9.67
C ASP A 131 7.90 5.86 10.07
N THR A 132 9.05 5.52 9.47
CA THR A 132 10.31 6.23 9.71
C THR A 132 10.21 7.70 9.30
N LEU A 133 9.63 7.99 8.14
CA LEU A 133 9.43 9.36 7.67
C LEU A 133 8.44 10.14 8.56
N ALA A 134 7.34 9.51 8.97
CA ALA A 134 6.35 10.14 9.83
C ALA A 134 6.86 10.36 11.27
N ALA A 135 7.69 9.46 11.79
CA ALA A 135 8.31 9.58 13.11
C ALA A 135 9.20 10.81 13.26
N ARG A 136 9.80 11.31 12.17
CA ARG A 136 10.57 12.58 12.17
C ARG A 136 9.72 13.79 12.56
N ARG A 137 8.40 13.71 12.45
CA ARG A 137 7.43 14.76 12.86
C ARG A 137 6.84 14.50 14.25
N GLY A 138 7.35 13.52 14.99
CA GLY A 138 6.85 13.11 16.30
C GLY A 138 5.64 12.17 16.25
N LEU A 139 4.90 12.11 17.36
CA LEU A 139 3.71 11.27 17.51
C LEU A 139 2.56 11.80 16.65
N GLY A 140 1.96 10.90 15.87
CA GLY A 140 0.71 11.19 15.14
C GLY A 140 -0.49 11.31 16.10
N PRO A 141 -1.62 11.91 15.67
CA PRO A 141 -2.79 12.12 16.53
C PRO A 141 -3.28 10.85 17.24
N GLY A 142 -3.36 9.70 16.55
CA GLY A 142 -3.77 8.44 17.15
C GLY A 142 -2.79 7.92 18.22
N GLN A 143 -1.49 8.15 18.04
CA GLN A 143 -0.49 7.81 19.06
C GLN A 143 -0.52 8.78 20.25
N ARG A 144 -0.76 10.08 20.01
CA ARG A 144 -0.96 11.06 21.08
C ARG A 144 -2.20 10.74 21.91
N HIS A 145 -3.29 10.35 21.25
CA HIS A 145 -4.51 9.89 21.91
C HIS A 145 -4.24 8.65 22.77
N ALA A 146 -3.54 7.64 22.21
CA ALA A 146 -3.16 6.45 22.96
C ALA A 146 -2.20 6.74 24.14
N ALA A 147 -1.43 7.83 24.07
CA ALA A 147 -0.52 8.24 25.13
C ALA A 147 -1.20 9.03 26.27
N LEU A 148 -2.45 9.49 26.09
CA LEU A 148 -3.18 10.24 27.13
C LEU A 148 -3.36 9.39 28.40
N VAL A 149 -3.72 8.12 28.22
CA VAL A 149 -3.85 7.17 29.33
C VAL A 149 -3.24 5.84 28.88
N PRO A 150 -2.06 5.45 29.39
CA PRO A 150 -1.43 4.19 29.03
C PRO A 150 -2.31 2.97 29.35
N GLY A 151 -2.18 1.93 28.52
CA GLY A 151 -2.90 0.66 28.66
C GLY A 151 -4.24 0.63 27.91
N ARG A 152 -5.03 -0.42 28.16
CA ARG A 152 -6.36 -0.59 27.55
C ARG A 152 -7.40 0.04 28.47
N ARG A 153 -7.85 1.25 28.13
CA ARG A 153 -8.82 2.01 28.90
C ARG A 153 -10.01 2.39 28.02
N ALA A 154 -11.21 2.28 28.58
CA ALA A 154 -12.42 2.78 27.94
C ALA A 154 -12.57 4.29 28.18
N HIS A 155 -13.38 4.95 27.34
CA HIS A 155 -13.80 6.35 27.53
C HIS A 155 -12.68 7.40 27.57
N VAL A 156 -11.56 7.16 26.87
CA VAL A 156 -10.53 8.20 26.67
C VAL A 156 -11.08 9.25 25.70
N GLY A 157 -11.13 10.51 26.14
CA GLY A 157 -11.58 11.65 25.33
C GLY A 157 -10.64 11.96 24.15
N PRO A 158 -11.10 12.71 23.13
CA PRO A 158 -10.27 13.10 22.00
C PRO A 158 -9.10 13.99 22.44
N VAL A 159 -8.03 14.01 21.62
CA VAL A 159 -6.96 15.01 21.80
C VAL A 159 -7.50 16.41 21.49
N GLY A 160 -7.18 17.39 22.34
CA GLY A 160 -7.57 18.78 22.12
C GLY A 160 -6.98 19.34 20.83
N ILE A 161 -7.73 20.22 20.14
CA ILE A 161 -7.21 20.93 18.97
C ILE A 161 -6.13 21.92 19.44
N PRO A 162 -4.91 21.93 18.86
CA PRO A 162 -3.90 22.90 19.21
C PRO A 162 -4.42 24.34 19.07
N ALA A 163 -4.24 25.16 20.10
CA ALA A 163 -4.63 26.56 20.10
C ALA A 163 -3.78 27.33 19.08
N GLY A 164 -4.30 27.47 17.86
CA GLY A 164 -3.61 28.20 16.77
C GLY A 164 -4.44 28.37 15.49
N ALA A 165 -5.52 27.62 15.31
CA ALA A 165 -6.37 27.73 14.12
C ALA A 165 -7.61 28.64 14.28
N ALA A 166 -7.92 29.09 15.51
CA ALA A 166 -9.14 29.87 15.79
C ALA A 166 -8.90 31.37 16.02
N ALA A 167 -7.65 31.83 16.17
CA ALA A 167 -7.32 33.23 16.41
C ALA A 167 -7.03 33.94 15.08
N GLY A 168 -8.08 34.19 14.30
CA GLY A 168 -7.92 34.84 13.00
C GLY A 168 -9.18 35.46 12.42
N ARG A 169 -10.19 35.78 13.23
CA ARG A 169 -11.33 36.63 12.83
C ARG A 169 -11.86 37.34 14.07
N GLY A 170 -11.40 38.57 14.30
CA GLY A 170 -11.98 39.42 15.33
C GLY A 170 -11.04 40.49 15.84
N SER A 171 -10.74 41.51 15.03
CA SER A 171 -10.46 42.84 15.56
C SER A 171 -10.57 43.92 14.48
N ARG A 172 -11.64 44.72 14.63
CA ARG A 172 -11.86 46.11 14.23
C ARG A 172 -12.08 46.41 12.75
#